data_AF-A0A2X3DEG4-F1
#
_entry.id   AF-A0A2X3DEG4-F1
#
_cell.length_a   1.000
_cell.length_b   1.000
_cell.length_c   1.000
_cell.angle_alpha   90.00
_cell.angle_beta   90.00
_cell.angle_gamma   90.00
#
_symmetry.space_group_name_H-M   'P 1'
#
loop_
_entity.id
_entity.type
_entity.pdbx_description
1 polymer ?
#
loop_
_entity_poly.entity_id
_entity_poly.type
_entity_poly.pdbx_seq_one_letter_code
_entity_poly.pdbx_strand_id
1 'polypeptide(L)'
;MELAFDIAPNSTLGLDFAGALQLTVNRNGLRLSRRGLQTAEMHHRYWRGEARRLRIFIDRSSVEIFINDGEGVMSSRFFPGYPGQLIFSGATPVAFCRWLLRPCMVE
;
A
#
# COMPACT_ATOMS: atom_id res chain seq x y z
N MET A 1 -7.08 -5.99 -7.60
CA MET A 1 -6.73 -6.93 -6.51
C MET A 1 -6.99 -6.23 -5.19
N GLU A 2 -7.52 -6.95 -4.20
CA GLU A 2 -7.65 -6.48 -2.82
C GLU A 2 -6.70 -7.28 -1.92
N LEU A 3 -6.11 -6.59 -0.95
CA LEU A 3 -5.33 -7.17 0.15
C LEU A 3 -5.93 -6.70 1.47
N ALA A 4 -5.98 -7.60 2.45
CA ALA A 4 -6.26 -7.22 3.83
C ALA A 4 -5.27 -7.93 4.74
N PHE A 5 -4.74 -7.20 5.72
CA PHE A 5 -3.89 -7.80 6.74
C PHE A 5 -3.89 -7.05 8.06
N ASP A 6 -3.75 -7.84 9.12
CA ASP A 6 -3.61 -7.37 10.50
C ASP A 6 -2.12 -7.32 10.87
N ILE A 7 -1.73 -6.24 11.51
CA ILE A 7 -0.35 -5.86 11.79
C ILE A 7 -0.10 -5.99 13.29
N ALA A 8 0.95 -6.72 13.66
CA ALA A 8 1.34 -6.85 15.05
C ALA A 8 1.81 -5.47 15.60
N PRO A 9 1.50 -5.14 16.87
CA PRO A 9 2.00 -3.92 17.50
C PRO A 9 3.52 -3.81 17.37
N ASN A 10 4.03 -2.60 17.14
CA ASN A 10 5.46 -2.30 16.99
C ASN A 10 6.20 -3.05 15.87
N SER A 11 5.49 -3.73 14.96
CA SER A 11 6.10 -4.37 13.81
C SER A 11 6.45 -3.36 12.71
N THR A 12 7.36 -3.74 11.83
CA THR A 12 7.70 -2.98 10.62
C THR A 12 7.37 -3.83 9.41
N LEU A 13 6.60 -3.28 8.48
CA LEU A 13 6.17 -3.96 7.26
C LEU A 13 6.46 -3.05 6.06
N GLY A 14 6.99 -3.66 5.00
CA GLY A 14 7.23 -3.02 3.71
C GLY A 14 6.42 -3.69 2.61
N LEU A 15 5.84 -2.88 1.72
CA LEU A 15 5.26 -3.33 0.46
C LEU A 15 5.89 -2.52 -0.67
N ASP A 16 6.46 -3.22 -1.66
CA ASP A 16 6.95 -2.65 -2.90
C ASP A 16 6.03 -3.06 -4.05
N PHE A 17 5.40 -2.07 -4.68
CA PHE A 17 4.50 -2.24 -5.81
C PHE A 17 5.29 -2.04 -7.11
N ALA A 18 5.90 -3.14 -7.57
CA ALA A 18 6.61 -3.26 -8.84
C ALA A 18 7.69 -2.17 -9.08
N GLY A 19 8.38 -1.78 -8.01
CA GLY A 19 9.43 -0.75 -7.98
C GLY A 19 8.91 0.69 -8.11
N ALA A 20 7.62 0.89 -8.34
CA ALA A 20 7.05 2.20 -8.69
C ALA A 20 6.44 2.95 -7.50
N LEU A 21 6.02 2.22 -6.46
CA LEU A 21 5.42 2.76 -5.25
C LEU A 21 5.86 1.91 -4.06
N GLN A 22 6.17 2.53 -2.94
CA GLN A 22 6.68 1.87 -1.74
C GLN A 22 5.87 2.31 -0.53
N LEU A 23 5.30 1.36 0.20
CA LEU A 23 4.65 1.59 1.48
C LEU A 23 5.53 1.04 2.60
N THR A 24 5.82 1.87 3.59
CA THR A 24 6.46 1.45 4.84
C THR A 24 5.50 1.70 6.00
N VAL A 25 5.30 0.69 6.83
CA VAL A 25 4.55 0.76 8.08
C VAL A 25 5.53 0.57 9.24
N ASN A 26 5.42 1.40 10.28
CA ASN A 26 6.10 1.20 11.55
C ASN A 26 5.23 1.71 12.71
N ARG A 27 5.75 1.66 13.95
CA ARG A 27 5.03 2.10 15.16
C ARG A 27 4.51 3.55 15.12
N ASN A 28 5.12 4.42 14.31
CA ASN A 28 4.75 5.83 14.22
C ASN A 28 3.70 6.09 13.11
N GLY A 29 3.47 5.10 12.24
CA GLY A 29 2.50 5.17 11.16
C GLY A 29 3.04 4.74 9.81
N LEU A 30 2.48 5.33 8.76
CA LEU A 30 2.71 4.94 7.36
C LEU A 30 3.49 6.01 6.61
N ARG A 31 4.40 5.56 5.74
CA ARG A 31 5.02 6.38 4.71
C ARG A 31 4.79 5.74 3.34
N LEU A 32 4.14 6.48 2.45
CA LEU A 32 3.98 6.11 1.06
C LEU A 32 4.94 6.94 0.21
N SER A 33 5.80 6.28 -0.56
CA SER A 33 6.84 6.91 -1.37
C SER A 33 6.70 6.50 -2.82
N ARG A 34 6.78 7.45 -3.74
CA ARG A 34 6.79 7.18 -5.19
C ARG A 34 7.69 8.13 -5.91
N ARG A 35 8.19 7.71 -7.07
CA ARG A 35 8.87 8.61 -8.00
C ARG A 35 7.85 9.40 -8.82
N GLY A 36 8.02 10.71 -8.94
CA GLY A 36 7.23 11.57 -9.81
C GLY A 36 7.54 11.27 -11.28
N LEU A 37 6.52 11.17 -12.13
CA LEU A 37 6.75 10.88 -13.56
C LEU A 37 7.42 12.03 -14.31
N GLN A 38 7.14 13.28 -13.91
CA GLN A 38 7.60 14.47 -14.62
C GLN A 38 9.04 14.86 -14.24
N THR A 39 9.34 14.91 -12.94
CA THR A 39 10.62 15.40 -12.41
C THR A 39 11.54 14.29 -11.93
N ALA A 40 11.04 13.05 -11.86
CA ALA A 40 11.74 11.91 -11.30
C ALA A 40 12.11 12.07 -9.80
N GLU A 41 11.55 13.07 -9.11
CA GLU A 41 11.74 13.30 -7.69
C GLU A 41 10.96 12.30 -6.83
N MET A 42 11.44 12.05 -5.61
CA MET A 42 10.72 11.21 -4.66
C MET A 42 9.67 12.02 -3.91
N HIS A 43 8.42 11.61 -4.04
CA HIS A 43 7.29 12.18 -3.34
C HIS A 43 6.93 11.28 -2.17
N HIS A 44 6.68 11.89 -1.01
CA HIS A 44 6.32 11.17 0.21
C HIS A 44 4.97 11.65 0.74
N ARG A 45 4.18 10.71 1.24
CA ARG A 45 2.98 10.98 2.05
C ARG A 45 3.07 10.22 3.34
N TYR A 46 2.51 10.81 4.38
CA TYR A 46 2.60 10.29 5.74
C TYR A 46 1.22 10.20 6.36
N TRP A 47 1.00 9.15 7.13
CA TRP A 47 -0.10 9.07 8.08
C TRP A 47 0.49 8.72 9.43
N ARG A 48 0.02 9.39 10.49
CA ARG A 48 0.52 9.22 11.85
C ARG A 48 -0.51 8.47 12.68
N GLY A 49 -0.03 7.51 13.47
CA GLY A 49 -0.87 6.65 14.29
C GLY A 49 -0.36 5.22 14.24
N GLU A 50 -0.84 4.37 15.13
CA GLU A 50 -0.52 2.95 15.09
C GLU A 50 -1.42 2.26 14.06
N ALA A 51 -0.84 1.68 13.02
CA ALA A 51 -1.59 0.89 12.04
C ALA A 51 -1.70 -0.56 12.51
N ARG A 52 -2.94 -1.01 12.74
CA ARG A 52 -3.29 -2.35 13.20
C ARG A 52 -3.92 -3.18 12.10
N ARG A 53 -4.61 -2.52 11.16
CA ARG A 53 -5.24 -3.16 10.00
C ARG A 53 -5.08 -2.30 8.78
N LEU A 54 -4.72 -2.93 7.67
CA LEU A 54 -4.75 -2.29 6.35
C LEU A 54 -5.67 -3.06 5.42
N ARG A 55 -6.49 -2.32 4.66
CA ARG A 55 -7.17 -2.82 3.46
C ARG A 55 -6.66 -2.05 2.26
N ILE A 56 -6.13 -2.75 1.27
CA ILE A 56 -5.45 -2.16 0.12
C ILE A 56 -6.12 -2.63 -1.17
N PHE A 57 -6.61 -1.67 -1.96
CA PHE A 57 -7.10 -1.90 -3.31
C PHE A 57 -6.01 -1.52 -4.31
N ILE A 58 -5.75 -2.41 -5.26
CA ILE A 58 -4.74 -2.23 -6.31
C ILE A 58 -5.43 -2.45 -7.65
N ASP A 59 -5.43 -1.42 -8.48
CA ASP A 59 -5.81 -1.48 -9.88
C ASP A 59 -4.59 -1.22 -10.77
N ARG A 60 -4.77 -1.23 -12.09
CA ARG A 60 -3.71 -1.10 -13.11
C ARG A 60 -2.76 0.07 -12.86
N SER A 61 -3.25 1.15 -12.27
CA SER A 61 -2.47 2.38 -12.07
C SER A 61 -2.84 3.17 -10.81
N SER A 62 -3.57 2.56 -9.88
CA SER A 62 -3.89 3.16 -8.58
C SER A 62 -3.73 2.15 -7.45
N VAL A 63 -3.34 2.68 -6.30
CA VAL A 63 -3.39 1.99 -5.02
C VAL A 63 -4.16 2.87 -4.04
N GLU A 64 -5.15 2.30 -3.37
CA GLU A 64 -5.89 2.92 -2.27
C GLU A 64 -5.69 2.09 -1.01
N ILE A 65 -5.33 2.76 0.09
CA ILE A 65 -4.95 2.15 1.37
C ILE A 65 -5.88 2.74 2.44
N PHE A 66 -6.69 1.88 3.04
CA PHE A 66 -7.55 2.19 4.17
C PHE A 66 -6.88 1.67 5.44
N ILE A 67 -6.75 2.55 6.43
CA ILE A 67 -6.01 2.34 7.67
C ILE A 67 -7.02 2.25 8.81
N ASN A 68 -6.88 1.22 9.66
CA ASN A 68 -7.70 0.99 10.86
C ASN A 68 -9.20 1.21 10.60
N ASP A 69 -9.78 0.41 9.70
CA ASP A 69 -11.21 0.47 9.38
C ASP A 69 -11.71 1.85 8.88
N GLY A 70 -10.82 2.72 8.40
CA GLY A 70 -11.15 4.00 7.78
C GLY A 70 -10.71 5.24 8.56
N GLU A 71 -10.02 5.09 9.71
CA GLU A 71 -9.41 6.23 10.43
C GLU A 71 -8.44 7.04 9.56
N GLY A 72 -7.80 6.39 8.59
CA GLY A 72 -6.94 7.04 7.62
C GLY A 72 -7.11 6.47 6.22
N VAL A 73 -6.91 7.31 5.21
CA VAL A 73 -6.90 6.89 3.81
C VAL A 73 -5.70 7.49 3.10
N MET A 74 -4.99 6.67 2.32
CA MET A 74 -4.05 7.12 1.33
C MET A 74 -4.47 6.63 -0.05
N SER A 75 -4.41 7.47 -1.06
CA SER A 75 -4.58 7.06 -2.45
C SER A 75 -3.42 7.57 -3.29
N SER A 76 -2.88 6.73 -4.17
CA SER A 76 -1.82 7.15 -5.09
C SER A 76 -1.99 6.48 -6.44
N ARG A 77 -1.73 7.28 -7.49
CA ARG A 77 -1.42 6.74 -8.81
C ARG A 77 -0.02 6.15 -8.80
N PHE A 78 0.19 5.10 -9.57
CA PHE A 78 1.50 4.50 -9.83
C PHE A 78 1.51 3.89 -11.24
N PHE A 79 2.69 3.75 -11.83
CA PHE A 79 2.85 3.32 -13.23
C PHE A 79 3.93 2.25 -13.29
N PRO A 80 3.57 0.99 -13.00
CA PRO A 80 4.54 -0.10 -12.92
C PRO A 80 4.97 -0.58 -14.32
N GLY A 81 6.18 -1.11 -14.43
CA GLY A 81 6.58 -1.91 -15.58
C GLY A 81 5.81 -3.24 -15.61
N TYR A 82 5.59 -3.81 -16.80
CA TYR A 82 4.93 -5.10 -16.95
C TYR A 82 5.94 -6.20 -17.37
N PRO A 83 5.92 -7.39 -16.73
CA PRO A 83 5.07 -7.76 -15.58
C PRO A 83 5.56 -7.12 -14.27
N GLY A 84 4.60 -6.69 -13.43
CA GLY A 84 4.87 -6.13 -12.12
C GLY A 84 4.76 -7.17 -10.99
N GLN A 85 5.56 -7.00 -9.94
CA GLN A 85 5.52 -7.85 -8.74
C GLN A 85 5.12 -7.03 -7.51
N LEU A 86 4.45 -7.65 -6.55
CA LEU A 86 4.24 -7.07 -5.22
C LEU A 86 5.13 -7.81 -4.23
N ILE A 87 6.11 -7.11 -3.66
CA ILE A 87 7.11 -7.67 -2.75
C ILE A 87 6.79 -7.23 -1.33
N PHE A 88 6.74 -8.20 -0.41
CA PHE A 88 6.58 -7.97 1.03
C PHE A 88 7.94 -8.08 1.71
N SER A 89 8.20 -7.21 2.68
CA SER A 89 9.42 -7.25 3.49
C SER A 89 9.15 -6.86 4.95
N GLY A 90 10.05 -7.26 5.84
CA GLY A 90 9.90 -7.02 7.27
C GLY A 90 9.10 -8.11 7.96
N ALA A 91 8.32 -7.72 8.97
CA ALA A 91 7.55 -8.64 9.78
C ALA A 91 6.41 -9.28 8.99
N THR A 92 6.21 -10.58 9.22
CA THR A 92 5.03 -11.29 8.73
C THR A 92 3.78 -10.72 9.39
N PRO A 93 2.73 -10.35 8.63
CA PRO A 93 1.46 -9.96 9.22
C PRO A 93 0.87 -11.06 10.10
N VAL A 94 0.07 -10.68 11.08
CA VAL A 94 -0.66 -11.64 11.95
C VAL A 94 -1.65 -12.44 11.12
N ALA A 95 -2.33 -11.76 10.20
CA ALA A 95 -3.22 -12.36 9.22
C ALA A 95 -3.03 -11.68 7.86
N PHE A 96 -3.15 -12.44 6.78
CA PHE A 96 -3.06 -11.92 5.41
C PHE A 96 -4.08 -12.62 4.52
N CYS A 97 -4.83 -11.82 3.76
CA CYS A 97 -5.77 -12.30 2.77
C CYS A 97 -5.64 -11.51 1.47
N ARG A 98 -5.89 -12.18 0.35
CA ARG A 98 -5.82 -11.63 -0.99
C ARG A 98 -7.01 -12.08 -1.81
N TRP A 99 -7.63 -11.15 -2.51
CA TRP A 99 -8.73 -11.43 -3.45
C TRP A 99 -8.44 -10.82 -4.82
N LEU A 100 -8.72 -11.60 -5.86
CA LEU A 100 -8.75 -11.09 -7.22
C LEU A 100 -10.06 -10.32 -7.42
N LEU A 101 -9.94 -9.09 -7.93
CA LEU A 101 -11.10 -8.27 -8.25
C LEU A 101 -11.40 -8.46 -9.73
N ARG A 102 -12.68 -8.64 -10.04
CA ARG A 102 -13.14 -8.60 -11.43
C ARG A 102 -13.01 -7.16 -11.94
N PRO A 103 -12.66 -6.96 -13.22
CA PRO A 103 -12.82 -5.65 -13.84
C PRO A 103 -14.25 -5.18 -13.62
N CYS A 104 -14.42 -4.01 -13.04
CA CYS A 104 -15.71 -3.36 -12.90
C CYS A 104 -15.50 -1.86 -13.08
N MET A 105 -16.34 -1.28 -13.91
CA MET A 105 -16.49 0.15 -14.10
C MET A 105 -18.01 0.33 -14.13
N VAL A 106 -18.52 1.20 -13.28
CA VAL A 106 -19.91 1.63 -13.33
C VAL A 106 -19.87 2.97 -14.06
N GLU A 107 -20.55 3.04 -15.21
CA GLU A 107 -20.71 4.27 -15.99
C GLU A 107 -21.85 5.13 -15.45
#